data_AF-A0A965PLB8-F1
#
_entry.id   AF-A0A965PLB8-F1
#
_cell.length_a   1.000
_cell.length_b   1.000
_cell.length_c   1.000
_cell.angle_alpha   90.00
_cell.angle_beta   90.00
_cell.angle_gamma   90.00
#
_symmetry.space_group_name_H-M   'P 1'
#
loop_
_entity.id
_entity.type
_entity.pdbx_description
1 polymer ?
#
loop_
_entity_poly.entity_id
_entity_poly.type
_entity_poly.pdbx_seq_one_letter_code
_entity_poly.pdbx_strand_id
1 'polypeptide(L)' 'MSVLNTALAYAIKGVRVIPIKQGEKRPPMSGWQNAATTDPTTIRQWFEGQFKDCGLGIATGECRNR' A
#
# COMPACT_ATOMS: atom_id res chain seq x y z
N MET A 1 9.24 -13.38 4.74
CA MET A 1 8.54 -12.74 3.59
C MET A 1 8.94 -11.28 3.55
N SER A 2 9.22 -10.72 2.37
CA SER A 2 9.46 -9.28 2.20
C SER A 2 8.15 -8.48 2.21
N VAL A 3 8.24 -7.18 2.48
CA VAL A 3 7.07 -6.26 2.42
C VAL A 3 6.42 -6.29 1.03
N LEU A 4 7.24 -6.32 -0.03
CA LEU A 4 6.77 -6.45 -1.41
C LEU A 4 5.94 -7.72 -1.62
N ASN A 5 6.42 -8.88 -1.17
CA ASN A 5 5.69 -10.14 -1.34
C ASN A 5 4.33 -10.10 -0.60
N THR A 6 4.31 -9.51 0.59
CA THR A 6 3.07 -9.32 1.36
C THR A 6 2.11 -8.36 0.64
N ALA A 7 2.62 -7.25 0.12
CA ALA A 7 1.82 -6.27 -0.63
C ALA A 7 1.16 -6.90 -1.87
N LEU A 8 1.93 -7.67 -2.64
CA LEU A 8 1.43 -8.41 -3.81
C LEU A 8 0.40 -9.47 -3.42
N ALA A 9 0.62 -10.20 -2.32
CA ALA A 9 -0.33 -11.21 -1.84
C ALA A 9 -1.70 -10.61 -1.46
N TYR A 10 -1.71 -9.41 -0.86
CA TYR A 10 -2.94 -8.68 -0.58
C TYR A 10 -3.58 -8.11 -1.86
N ALA A 11 -2.77 -7.56 -2.77
CA ALA A 11 -3.22 -7.02 -4.04
C ALA A 11 -3.96 -8.08 -4.88
N ILE A 12 -3.42 -9.31 -4.94
CA ILE A 12 -4.06 -10.46 -5.62
C ILE A 12 -5.45 -10.77 -5.02
N LYS A 13 -5.64 -10.54 -3.72
CA LYS A 13 -6.93 -10.71 -3.03
C LYS A 13 -7.88 -9.52 -3.24
N GLY A 14 -7.53 -8.55 -4.08
CA GLY A 14 -8.32 -7.34 -4.31
C GLY A 14 -8.20 -6.30 -3.20
N VAL A 15 -7.27 -6.48 -2.25
CA VAL A 15 -7.06 -5.55 -1.14
C VAL A 15 -6.11 -4.45 -1.59
N ARG A 16 -6.58 -3.20 -1.55
CA ARG A 16 -5.77 -2.03 -1.94
C ARG A 16 -4.71 -1.75 -0.89
N VAL A 17 -3.47 -1.58 -1.35
CA VAL A 17 -2.29 -1.37 -0.51
C VAL A 17 -1.63 -0.04 -0.78
N ILE A 18 -0.83 0.43 0.18
CA ILE A 18 -0.07 1.68 0.08
C ILE A 18 1.19 1.64 0.94
N PRO A 19 2.31 2.28 0.54
CA PRO A 19 3.47 2.43 1.41
C PRO A 19 3.20 3.38 2.57
N ILE A 20 3.77 3.07 3.74
CA ILE A 20 3.71 3.88 4.96
C ILE A 20 5.13 4.24 5.38
N LYS A 21 5.42 5.54 5.49
CA LYS A 21 6.76 6.01 5.85
C LYS A 21 7.09 5.63 7.30
N GLN A 22 8.24 4.98 7.49
CA GLN A 22 8.72 4.62 8.83
C GLN A 22 8.98 5.89 9.67
N GLY A 23 8.70 5.83 10.97
CA GLY A 23 8.85 6.96 11.90
C GLY A 23 7.68 7.95 11.90
N GLU A 24 7.00 8.13 10.76
CA GLU A 24 5.87 9.08 10.66
C GLU A 24 4.50 8.39 10.71
N LYS A 25 4.44 7.06 10.49
CA LYS A 25 3.20 6.25 10.47
C LYS A 25 2.10 6.83 9.56
N ARG A 26 2.47 7.51 8.48
CA ARG A 26 1.56 8.07 7.49
C ARG A 26 2.02 7.74 6.07
N PRO A 27 1.11 7.66 5.08
CA PRO A 27 1.47 7.53 3.68
C PRO A 27 2.31 8.74 3.21
N PRO A 28 3.29 8.54 2.32
CA PRO A 28 4.19 9.61 1.86
C PRO A 28 3.56 10.55 0.82
N MET A 29 2.26 10.41 0.51
CA MET A 29 1.58 11.13 -0.57
C MET A 29 0.23 11.70 -0.10
N SER A 30 -0.14 12.86 -0.65
CA SER A 30 -1.46 13.47 -0.46
C SER A 30 -2.54 12.71 -1.23
N GLY A 31 -3.77 12.65 -0.71
CA GLY A 31 -4.86 11.91 -1.36
C GLY A 31 -4.62 10.39 -1.45
N TRP A 32 -3.89 9.86 -0.46
CA TRP A 32 -3.44 8.47 -0.39
C TRP A 32 -4.57 7.44 -0.53
N GLN A 33 -5.80 7.80 -0.19
CA GLN A 33 -6.98 6.94 -0.33
C GLN A 33 -7.24 6.55 -1.79
N ASN A 34 -6.94 7.46 -2.73
CA ASN A 34 -7.11 7.25 -4.17
C ASN A 34 -5.88 6.59 -4.79
N ALA A 35 -4.69 6.84 -4.22
CA ALA A 35 -3.46 6.23 -4.67
C ALA A 35 -3.33 4.76 -4.25
N ALA A 36 -3.96 4.36 -3.14
CA ALA A 36 -3.95 2.96 -2.70
C ALA A 36 -4.52 2.03 -3.80
N THR A 37 -3.73 1.03 -4.17
CA THR A 37 -3.92 0.28 -5.42
C THR A 37 -3.79 -1.23 -5.23
N THR A 38 -4.32 -1.99 -6.17
CA THR A 38 -4.07 -3.43 -6.35
C THR A 38 -3.17 -3.72 -7.56
N ASP A 39 -2.73 -2.70 -8.30
CA ASP A 39 -1.87 -2.89 -9.47
C ASP A 39 -0.47 -3.37 -9.05
N PRO A 40 -0.06 -4.59 -9.43
CA PRO A 40 1.24 -5.14 -9.07
C PRO A 40 2.42 -4.34 -9.65
N THR A 41 2.23 -3.64 -10.78
CA THR A 41 3.29 -2.85 -11.41
C THR A 41 3.65 -1.65 -10.54
N THR A 42 2.63 -0.88 -10.12
CA THR A 42 2.78 0.24 -9.20
C THR A 42 3.39 -0.20 -7.85
N ILE A 43 2.92 -1.34 -7.32
CA ILE A 43 3.41 -1.89 -6.04
C ILE A 43 4.91 -2.22 -6.12
N ARG A 44 5.37 -2.85 -7.22
CA ARG A 44 6.80 -3.14 -7.43
C ARG A 44 7.60 -1.85 -7.50
N GLN A 45 7.17 -0.88 -8.29
CA GLN A 45 7.85 0.42 -8.39
C GLN A 45 8.02 1.11 -7.04
N TRP A 46 7.03 1.02 -6.15
CA TRP A 46 7.13 1.56 -4.80
C TRP A 46 8.14 0.82 -3.94
N PHE A 47 7.98 -0.49 -3.76
CA PHE A 47 8.78 -1.24 -2.79
C PHE A 47 10.16 -1.68 -3.32
N GLU A 48 10.42 -1.57 -4.62
CA GLU A 48 11.76 -1.74 -5.21
C GLU A 48 12.48 -0.38 -5.40
N GLY A 49 11.72 0.72 -5.45
CA GLY A 49 12.22 2.06 -5.71
C GLY A 49 12.12 2.98 -4.49
N GLN A 50 11.33 4.03 -4.63
CA GLN A 50 11.30 5.19 -3.73
C GLN A 50 10.85 4.85 -2.29
N PHE A 51 10.10 3.77 -2.11
CA PHE A 51 9.50 3.38 -0.83
C PHE A 51 9.98 2.02 -0.34
N LYS A 52 11.19 1.59 -0.75
CA LYS A 52 11.78 0.30 -0.36
C LYS A 52 11.86 0.08 1.16
N ASP A 53 12.07 1.16 1.92
CA ASP A 53 12.20 1.14 3.38
C ASP A 53 10.87 1.48 4.10
N CYS A 54 9.76 1.60 3.34
CA CYS A 54 8.46 1.87 3.91
C CYS A 54 7.76 0.58 4.37
N GLY A 55 6.90 0.72 5.38
CA GLY A 55 5.96 -0.31 5.78
C GLY A 55 4.79 -0.43 4.79
N LEU A 56 3.95 -1.45 5.00
CA LEU A 56 2.74 -1.70 4.24
C LEU A 56 1.50 -1.19 4.99
N GLY A 57 0.68 -0.40 4.32
CA GLY A 57 -0.66 -0.01 4.76
C GLY A 57 -1.73 -0.63 3.86
N ILE A 58 -2.92 -0.84 4.44
CA ILE A 58 -4.10 -1.34 3.72
C ILE A 58 -5.17 -0.25 3.76
N ALA A 59 -5.67 0.13 2.59
CA ALA A 59 -6.77 1.06 2.48
C ALA A 59 -8.10 0.31 2.53
N THR A 60 -8.70 0.23 3.72
CA THR A 60 -10.07 -0.24 3.88
C THR A 60 -11.01 0.76 3.20
N GLY A 61 -12.05 0.26 2.53
CA GLY A 61 -13.07 1.12 1.92
C GLY A 61 -13.88 1.89 2.97
N GLU A 62 -14.90 2.61 2.51
CA GLU A 62 -15.85 3.27 3.41
C GLU A 62 -16.55 2.24 4.31
N CYS A 63 -16.53 2.50 5.61
CA CYS A 63 -17.40 1.78 6.55
C CYS A 63 -18.85 2.22 6.28
N ARG A 64 -19.61 1.38 5.59
CA ARG A 64 -21.06 1.55 5.43
C ARG A 64 -21.76 0.83 6.57
N ASN A 65 -22.48 1.58 7.41
CA ASN A 65 -23.49 0.98 8.29
C ASN A 65 -24.61 0.46 7.39
N ARG A 66 -24.69 -0.86 7.22
CA ARG A 66 -25.84 -1.53 6.59
C ARG A 66 -26.94 -1.74 7.61
#